data_AF-A0A3D2CVY7-F1
#
_entry.id   AF-A0A3D2CVY7-F1
#
_cell.length_a   1.000
_cell.length_b   1.000
_cell.length_c   1.000
_cell.angle_alpha   90.00
_cell.angle_beta   90.00
_cell.angle_gamma   90.00
#
_symmetry.space_group_name_H-M   'P 1'
#
loop_
_entity.id
_entity.type
_entity.pdbx_description
1 polymer ?
#
loop_
_entity_poly.entity_id
_entity_poly.type
_entity_poly.pdbx_seq_one_letter_code
_entity_poly.pdbx_strand_id
1 'polypeptide(L)'
;MRQLIPLLVLSLSTTSCFSTVTAKQEMAPKNIIMVIGDGMGPAYTTAYRYFSDNPKTEMIETTVFDRHLKGFSSTYPASVSGIVTDSAASATALATGIKSYNGAIGVDINKNELQTVLEWSKLQGKKTGIVVTSQINHATPASYLTHNESRKNYNAIADSYLDDGIKADLYFGGGWKYFIREDRHLVDEFKEAGFHYLDNYQDLINLPNNKPVLGLFADIGLPWALDDTNKHRLS
;
A
#
# COMPACT_ATOMS: atom_id res chain seq x y z
N MET A 1 54.98 -71.24 7.76
CA MET A 1 53.88 -71.09 6.79
C MET A 1 53.45 -69.63 6.77
N ARG A 2 53.80 -68.89 5.70
CA ARG A 2 53.37 -67.49 5.49
C ARG A 2 51.96 -67.51 4.91
N GLN A 3 50.97 -66.91 5.59
CA GLN A 3 49.64 -66.68 5.01
C GLN A 3 49.61 -65.30 4.34
N LEU A 4 49.35 -65.32 3.03
CA LEU A 4 49.06 -64.14 2.21
C LEU A 4 47.57 -63.80 2.39
N ILE A 5 47.28 -62.55 2.73
CA ILE A 5 45.91 -61.99 2.73
C ILE A 5 45.71 -61.31 1.36
N PRO A 6 44.69 -61.68 0.57
CA PRO A 6 44.39 -60.98 -0.67
C PRO A 6 43.61 -59.69 -0.36
N LEU A 7 44.10 -58.58 -0.92
CA LEU A 7 43.46 -57.27 -0.86
C LEU A 7 42.35 -57.22 -1.91
N LEU A 8 41.10 -57.21 -1.48
CA LEU A 8 39.93 -57.05 -2.36
C LEU A 8 39.74 -55.54 -2.65
N VAL A 9 40.04 -55.11 -3.88
CA VAL A 9 39.78 -53.73 -4.33
C VAL A 9 38.33 -53.65 -4.79
N LEU A 10 37.48 -52.98 -4.00
CA LEU A 10 36.09 -52.70 -4.35
C LEU A 10 36.03 -51.36 -5.12
N SER A 11 35.86 -51.43 -6.44
CA SER A 11 35.66 -50.24 -7.28
C SER A 11 34.25 -49.69 -7.09
N LEU A 12 34.12 -48.61 -6.32
CA LEU A 12 32.86 -47.90 -6.11
C LEU A 12 32.65 -46.92 -7.27
N SER A 13 31.85 -47.29 -8.27
CA SER A 13 31.43 -46.39 -9.35
C SER A 13 30.36 -45.43 -8.83
N THR A 14 30.73 -44.18 -8.55
CA THR A 14 29.81 -43.11 -8.15
C THR A 14 29.11 -42.54 -9.37
N THR A 15 27.89 -42.99 -9.64
CA THR A 15 27.00 -42.35 -10.62
C THR A 15 26.39 -41.10 -9.99
N SER A 16 27.03 -39.94 -10.15
CA SER A 16 26.41 -38.65 -9.79
C SER A 16 25.25 -38.36 -10.75
N CYS A 17 24.03 -38.56 -10.26
CA CYS A 17 22.83 -38.10 -10.93
C CYS A 17 22.69 -36.59 -10.70
N PHE A 18 23.19 -35.78 -11.64
CA PHE A 18 22.93 -34.34 -11.64
C PHE A 18 21.50 -34.08 -12.16
N SER A 19 20.54 -34.04 -11.24
CA SER A 19 19.22 -33.47 -11.54
C SER A 19 19.39 -31.96 -11.66
N THR A 20 19.48 -31.44 -12.88
CA THR A 20 19.36 -30.01 -13.15
C THR A 20 17.94 -29.58 -12.80
N VAL A 21 17.73 -29.11 -11.56
CA VAL A 21 16.52 -28.40 -11.18
C VAL A 21 16.55 -27.06 -11.93
N THR A 22 15.91 -27.02 -13.10
CA THR A 22 15.64 -25.76 -13.78
C THR A 22 14.66 -25.00 -12.90
N ALA A 23 15.17 -24.03 -12.13
CA ALA A 23 14.33 -23.13 -11.36
C ALA A 23 13.37 -22.46 -12.33
N LYS A 24 12.07 -22.73 -12.18
CA LYS A 24 11.02 -22.05 -12.93
C LYS A 24 11.16 -20.56 -12.58
N GLN A 25 11.68 -19.78 -13.52
CA GLN A 25 11.80 -18.33 -13.37
C GLN A 25 10.38 -17.78 -13.28
N GLU A 26 9.89 -17.55 -12.06
CA GLU A 26 8.61 -16.89 -11.86
C GLU A 26 8.71 -15.51 -12.51
N MET A 27 7.90 -15.30 -13.55
CA MET A 27 7.83 -14.00 -14.20
C MET A 27 7.33 -13.00 -13.17
N ALA A 28 8.12 -11.94 -12.96
CA ALA A 28 7.73 -10.86 -12.06
C ALA A 28 6.37 -10.26 -12.46
N PRO A 29 5.54 -9.86 -11.49
CA PRO A 29 4.20 -9.35 -11.79
C PRO A 29 4.28 -8.04 -12.58
N LYS A 30 3.39 -7.89 -13.57
CA LYS A 30 3.27 -6.66 -14.38
C LYS A 30 2.74 -5.48 -13.55
N ASN A 31 1.78 -5.76 -12.67
CA ASN A 31 1.05 -4.80 -11.85
C ASN A 31 1.10 -5.24 -10.39
N ILE A 32 1.19 -4.28 -9.47
CA ILE A 32 1.13 -4.52 -8.03
C ILE A 32 -0.01 -3.66 -7.48
N ILE A 33 -0.91 -4.29 -6.73
CA ILE A 33 -1.99 -3.61 -6.00
C ILE A 33 -1.76 -3.91 -4.52
N MET A 34 -1.61 -2.85 -3.74
CA MET A 34 -1.43 -2.94 -2.29
C MET A 34 -2.69 -2.45 -1.59
N VAL A 35 -3.34 -3.34 -0.85
CA VAL A 35 -4.54 -3.03 -0.07
C VAL A 35 -4.16 -2.98 1.41
N ILE A 36 -4.36 -1.82 2.03
CA ILE A 36 -4.02 -1.58 3.44
C ILE A 36 -5.32 -1.38 4.22
N GLY A 37 -5.63 -2.32 5.11
CA GLY A 37 -6.64 -2.11 6.16
C GLY A 37 -5.99 -1.41 7.35
N ASP A 38 -6.12 -0.08 7.45
CA ASP A 38 -5.55 0.67 8.57
C ASP A 38 -6.18 0.20 9.90
N GLY A 39 -5.34 -0.18 10.86
CA GLY A 39 -5.75 -0.79 12.14
C GLY A 39 -6.24 -2.24 12.06
N MET A 40 -6.24 -2.89 10.89
CA MET A 40 -6.81 -4.23 10.68
C MET A 40 -5.90 -5.36 11.20
N GLY A 41 -5.79 -5.48 12.52
CA GLY A 41 -5.19 -6.64 13.17
C GLY A 41 -6.08 -7.90 13.09
N PRO A 42 -5.57 -9.08 13.51
CA PRO A 42 -6.30 -10.36 13.41
C PRO A 42 -7.68 -10.35 14.06
N ALA A 43 -7.84 -9.59 15.15
CA ALA A 43 -9.12 -9.46 15.84
C ALA A 43 -10.24 -8.91 14.93
N TYR A 44 -9.93 -7.99 14.00
CA TYR A 44 -10.92 -7.43 13.08
C TYR A 44 -11.35 -8.44 12.03
N THR A 45 -10.43 -9.22 11.46
CA THR A 45 -10.76 -10.28 10.50
C THR A 45 -11.57 -11.41 11.16
N THR A 46 -11.30 -11.72 12.43
CA THR A 46 -12.09 -12.69 13.21
C THR A 46 -13.48 -12.14 13.51
N ALA A 47 -13.60 -10.89 13.96
CA ALA A 47 -14.89 -10.26 14.22
C ALA A 47 -15.76 -10.19 12.95
N TYR A 48 -15.18 -9.84 11.81
CA TYR A 48 -15.89 -9.83 10.54
C TYR A 48 -16.41 -11.22 10.13
N ARG A 49 -15.64 -12.29 10.39
CA ARG A 49 -16.11 -13.65 10.16
C ARG A 49 -17.35 -13.96 10.98
N TYR A 50 -17.33 -13.70 12.29
CA TYR A 50 -18.50 -13.95 13.14
C TYR A 50 -19.71 -13.09 12.78
N PHE A 51 -19.49 -11.86 12.31
CA PHE A 51 -20.57 -11.02 11.81
C PHE A 51 -21.19 -11.57 10.51
N SER A 52 -20.37 -12.14 9.63
CA SER A 52 -20.81 -12.64 8.32
C SER A 52 -21.34 -14.06 8.35
N ASP A 53 -21.08 -14.79 9.44
CA ASP A 53 -21.48 -16.18 9.64
C ASP A 53 -23.00 -16.34 9.72
N ASN A 54 -23.51 -17.40 9.11
CA ASN A 54 -24.90 -17.80 9.24
C ASN A 54 -25.00 -18.93 10.28
N PRO A 55 -25.52 -18.65 11.49
CA PRO A 55 -25.53 -19.64 12.58
C PRO A 55 -26.44 -20.86 12.33
N LYS A 56 -27.15 -20.90 11.17
CA LYS A 56 -27.98 -22.04 10.75
C LYS A 56 -27.23 -23.06 9.90
N THR A 57 -26.00 -22.77 9.48
CA THR A 57 -25.17 -23.70 8.70
C THR A 57 -24.29 -24.52 9.63
N GLU A 58 -23.92 -25.73 9.19
CA GLU A 58 -23.06 -26.63 9.99
C GLU A 58 -21.58 -26.19 9.93
N MET A 59 -21.18 -25.51 8.86
CA MET A 59 -19.82 -25.06 8.61
C MET A 59 -19.77 -23.55 8.62
N ILE A 60 -18.80 -22.99 9.34
CA ILE A 60 -18.54 -21.54 9.36
C ILE A 60 -18.21 -21.05 7.95
N GLU A 61 -18.83 -19.94 7.53
CA GLU A 61 -18.58 -19.38 6.21
C GLU A 61 -17.13 -18.90 6.03
N THR A 62 -16.60 -19.15 4.83
CA THR A 62 -15.29 -18.64 4.43
C THR A 62 -15.34 -17.15 4.11
N THR A 63 -14.29 -16.42 4.48
CA THR A 63 -14.13 -15.01 4.11
C THR A 63 -13.10 -14.86 3.00
N VAL A 64 -13.06 -13.68 2.36
CA VAL A 64 -12.03 -13.35 1.37
C VAL A 64 -10.61 -13.54 1.93
N PHE A 65 -10.41 -13.30 3.23
CA PHE A 65 -9.12 -13.38 3.90
C PHE A 65 -8.56 -14.80 3.99
N ASP A 66 -9.40 -15.83 3.97
CA ASP A 66 -8.95 -17.24 4.03
C ASP A 66 -8.02 -17.61 2.89
N ARG A 67 -8.24 -17.01 1.71
CA ARG A 67 -7.43 -17.27 0.52
C ARG A 67 -6.14 -16.46 0.49
N HIS A 68 -6.10 -15.34 1.20
CA HIS A 68 -5.02 -14.35 1.10
C HIS A 68 -4.07 -14.34 2.30
N LEU A 69 -4.42 -14.96 3.43
CA LEU A 69 -3.52 -15.06 4.57
C LEU A 69 -2.32 -15.96 4.24
N LYS A 70 -1.12 -15.36 4.23
CA LYS A 70 0.15 -16.07 3.96
C LYS A 70 1.15 -16.01 5.12
N GLY A 71 1.00 -15.07 6.04
CA GLY A 71 1.91 -14.91 7.16
C GLY A 71 1.61 -13.68 8.00
N PHE A 72 2.53 -13.36 8.90
CA PHE A 72 2.47 -12.21 9.80
C PHE A 72 3.70 -11.32 9.63
N SER A 73 3.54 -10.02 9.85
CA SER A 73 4.63 -9.03 9.79
C SER A 73 4.68 -8.21 11.07
N SER A 74 5.90 -7.92 11.54
CA SER A 74 6.11 -6.99 12.64
C SER A 74 5.93 -5.54 12.18
N THR A 75 5.36 -4.70 13.04
CA THR A 75 4.93 -3.33 12.67
C THR A 75 5.64 -2.22 13.44
N TYR A 76 6.54 -2.54 14.38
CA TYR A 76 7.23 -1.55 15.21
C TYR A 76 7.92 -0.43 14.38
N PRO A 77 7.94 0.83 14.86
CA PRO A 77 8.58 1.94 14.16
C PRO A 77 10.11 1.95 14.42
N ALA A 78 10.82 3.01 14.01
CA ALA A 78 12.17 3.25 14.47
C ALA A 78 12.21 3.39 16.01
N SER A 79 13.31 2.97 16.63
CA SER A 79 13.44 2.87 18.10
C SER A 79 13.15 4.17 18.84
N VAL A 80 13.41 5.32 18.20
CA VAL A 80 13.11 6.66 18.74
C VAL A 80 11.63 6.89 19.04
N SER A 81 10.73 6.08 18.48
CA SER A 81 9.27 6.14 18.72
C SER A 81 8.74 4.99 19.57
N GLY A 82 9.61 4.17 20.16
CA GLY A 82 9.22 3.03 20.98
C GLY A 82 8.76 1.83 20.15
N ILE A 83 7.82 1.05 20.69
CA ILE A 83 7.43 -0.25 20.13
C ILE A 83 6.12 -0.21 19.31
N VAL A 84 5.28 0.80 19.53
CA VAL A 84 3.97 0.94 18.87
C VAL A 84 4.07 1.99 17.78
N THR A 85 3.76 1.58 16.55
CA THR A 85 3.80 2.44 15.37
C THR A 85 2.54 3.28 15.24
N ASP A 86 2.63 4.37 14.48
CA ASP A 86 1.46 5.06 13.93
C ASP A 86 1.32 4.77 12.41
N SER A 87 0.23 5.24 11.79
CA SER A 87 0.01 5.06 10.35
C SER A 87 1.13 5.67 9.49
N ALA A 88 1.79 6.75 9.93
CA ALA A 88 2.82 7.43 9.16
C ALA A 88 4.12 6.61 9.11
N ALA A 89 4.63 6.17 10.27
CA ALA A 89 5.84 5.34 10.32
C ALA A 89 5.63 3.99 9.62
N SER A 90 4.47 3.35 9.82
CA SER A 90 4.15 2.09 9.16
C SER A 90 4.00 2.25 7.64
N ALA A 91 3.28 3.25 7.15
CA ALA A 91 3.14 3.49 5.72
C ALA A 91 4.47 3.90 5.07
N THR A 92 5.30 4.70 5.73
CA THR A 92 6.66 5.00 5.26
C THR A 92 7.50 3.74 5.13
N ALA A 93 7.44 2.82 6.10
CA ALA A 93 8.13 1.53 5.99
C ALA A 93 7.60 0.65 4.86
N LEU A 94 6.29 0.64 4.63
CA LEU A 94 5.67 -0.10 3.52
C LEU A 94 5.99 0.51 2.15
N ALA A 95 6.09 1.84 2.07
CA ALA A 95 6.36 2.57 0.84
C ALA A 95 7.83 2.54 0.44
N THR A 96 8.75 2.50 1.40
CA THR A 96 10.21 2.70 1.17
C THR A 96 11.08 1.52 1.58
N GLY A 97 10.54 0.59 2.38
CA GLY A 97 11.30 -0.50 3.00
C GLY A 97 12.14 -0.09 4.21
N ILE A 98 12.07 1.17 4.66
CA ILE A 98 12.90 1.71 5.73
C ILE A 98 12.05 2.12 6.94
N LYS A 99 12.46 1.72 8.14
CA LYS A 99 11.80 2.11 9.39
C LYS A 99 12.04 3.61 9.66
N SER A 100 10.98 4.31 10.04
CA SER A 100 11.03 5.72 10.42
C SER A 100 10.30 5.99 11.75
N TYR A 101 10.31 7.24 12.21
CA TYR A 101 9.67 7.66 13.46
C TYR A 101 8.17 7.93 13.28
N ASN A 102 7.41 7.82 14.37
CA ASN A 102 5.97 8.09 14.37
C ASN A 102 5.68 9.52 13.94
N GLY A 103 4.83 9.67 12.93
CA GLY A 103 4.52 10.95 12.30
C GLY A 103 5.34 11.28 11.05
N ALA A 104 6.39 10.51 10.72
CA ALA A 104 7.19 10.74 9.51
C ALA A 104 6.46 10.32 8.23
N ILE A 105 6.42 11.21 7.24
CA ILE A 105 5.84 10.96 5.91
C ILE A 105 7.00 10.82 4.93
N GLY A 106 7.31 9.61 4.47
CA GLY A 106 8.29 9.40 3.39
C GLY A 106 9.73 9.84 3.71
N VAL A 107 10.10 10.03 4.99
CA VAL A 107 11.45 10.45 5.39
C VAL A 107 12.09 9.48 6.38
N ASP A 108 13.42 9.46 6.47
CA ASP A 108 14.18 8.70 7.47
C ASP A 108 14.23 9.39 8.84
N ILE A 109 14.94 8.80 9.80
CA ILE A 109 15.08 9.37 11.16
C ILE A 109 15.85 10.70 11.21
N ASN A 110 16.60 11.00 10.16
CA ASN A 110 17.36 12.24 9.99
C ASN A 110 16.61 13.25 9.12
N LYS A 111 15.35 12.95 8.77
CA LYS A 111 14.45 13.76 7.94
C LYS A 111 14.88 13.85 6.46
N ASN A 112 15.74 12.95 6.01
CA ASN A 112 16.06 12.84 4.58
C ASN A 112 14.92 12.14 3.85
N GLU A 113 14.61 12.63 2.65
CA GLU A 113 13.61 12.02 1.77
C GLU A 113 14.00 10.58 1.39
N LEU A 114 13.02 9.70 1.40
CA LEU A 114 13.17 8.30 1.03
C LEU A 114 12.32 8.03 -0.20
N GLN A 115 12.96 7.60 -1.29
CA GLN A 115 12.24 7.24 -2.50
C GLN A 115 11.18 6.17 -2.21
N THR A 116 9.94 6.45 -2.60
CA THR A 116 8.83 5.51 -2.43
C THR A 116 8.72 4.56 -3.63
N VAL A 117 8.08 3.41 -3.42
CA VAL A 117 7.75 2.46 -4.48
C VAL A 117 6.85 3.08 -5.56
N LEU A 118 6.01 4.06 -5.20
CA LEU A 118 5.14 4.76 -6.14
C LEU A 118 5.95 5.73 -7.01
N GLU A 119 6.89 6.47 -6.42
CA GLU A 119 7.83 7.31 -7.18
C GLU A 119 8.73 6.48 -8.10
N TRP A 120 9.30 5.40 -7.57
CA TRP A 120 10.10 4.47 -8.35
C TRP A 120 9.30 3.90 -9.53
N SER A 121 8.05 3.48 -9.29
CA SER A 121 7.17 2.98 -10.34
C SER A 121 6.91 4.02 -11.44
N LYS A 122 6.72 5.29 -11.07
CA LYS A 122 6.52 6.38 -12.04
C LYS A 122 7.79 6.65 -12.86
N LEU A 123 8.97 6.60 -12.24
CA LEU A 123 10.25 6.67 -12.97
C LEU A 123 10.44 5.52 -13.96
N GLN A 124 9.86 4.34 -13.68
CA GLN A 124 9.82 3.22 -14.62
C GLN A 124 8.72 3.34 -15.70
N GLY A 125 8.05 4.49 -15.81
CA GLY A 125 6.98 4.72 -16.78
C GLY A 125 5.69 3.95 -16.51
N LYS A 126 5.50 3.42 -15.29
CA LYS A 126 4.26 2.75 -14.89
C LYS A 126 3.19 3.77 -14.53
N LYS A 127 1.94 3.38 -14.71
CA LYS A 127 0.79 4.11 -14.15
C LYS A 127 0.74 3.91 -12.64
N THR A 128 0.49 5.00 -11.92
CA THR A 128 0.52 5.02 -10.46
C THR A 128 -0.76 5.62 -9.91
N GLY A 129 -1.21 5.15 -8.75
CA GLY A 129 -2.51 5.57 -8.21
C GLY A 129 -2.68 5.24 -6.75
N ILE A 130 -3.49 6.06 -6.08
CA ILE A 130 -3.93 5.86 -4.70
C ILE A 130 -5.44 5.98 -4.61
N VAL A 131 -6.04 5.14 -3.78
CA VAL A 131 -7.47 5.14 -3.48
C VAL A 131 -7.60 4.94 -1.98
N VAL A 132 -8.28 5.87 -1.31
CA VAL A 132 -8.46 5.84 0.14
C VAL A 132 -9.88 6.22 0.54
N THR A 133 -10.30 5.75 1.70
CA THR A 133 -11.54 6.17 2.34
C THR A 133 -11.34 7.35 3.31
N SER A 134 -10.08 7.67 3.65
CA SER A 134 -9.73 8.88 4.37
C SER A 134 -9.60 10.08 3.42
N GLN A 135 -9.14 11.21 3.95
CA GLN A 135 -8.57 12.28 3.14
C GLN A 135 -7.31 11.79 2.42
N ILE A 136 -7.05 12.33 1.22
CA ILE A 136 -5.90 11.96 0.39
C ILE A 136 -4.56 12.35 1.03
N ASN A 137 -4.53 13.45 1.79
CA ASN A 137 -3.35 13.91 2.53
C ASN A 137 -3.22 13.27 3.93
N HIS A 138 -3.94 12.19 4.21
CA HIS A 138 -3.73 11.41 5.44
C HIS A 138 -2.39 10.66 5.39
N ALA A 139 -1.90 10.22 6.55
CA ALA A 139 -0.57 9.62 6.67
C ALA A 139 -0.32 8.46 5.69
N THR A 140 -1.25 7.51 5.61
CA THR A 140 -1.10 6.30 4.81
C THR A 140 -0.89 6.59 3.31
N PRO A 141 -1.78 7.32 2.62
CA PRO A 141 -1.53 7.73 1.22
C PRO A 141 -0.36 8.72 1.08
N ALA A 142 -0.21 9.67 2.00
CA ALA A 142 0.84 10.69 1.92
C ALA A 142 2.25 10.09 1.91
N SER A 143 2.51 9.05 2.74
CA SER A 143 3.82 8.39 2.81
C SER A 143 4.26 7.70 1.51
N TYR A 144 3.35 7.52 0.54
CA TYR A 144 3.70 7.03 -0.79
C TYR A 144 3.86 8.15 -1.83
N LEU A 145 3.29 9.33 -1.58
CA LEU A 145 3.15 10.40 -2.57
C LEU A 145 4.08 11.59 -2.35
N THR A 146 4.55 11.79 -1.11
CA THR A 146 5.33 12.97 -0.74
C THR A 146 6.21 12.70 0.46
N HIS A 147 7.06 13.67 0.77
CA HIS A 147 7.92 13.68 1.94
C HIS A 147 7.54 14.84 2.87
N ASN A 148 7.41 14.56 4.16
CA ASN A 148 7.20 15.59 5.18
C ASN A 148 7.63 15.09 6.56
N GLU A 149 8.23 15.96 7.35
CA GLU A 149 8.68 15.60 8.70
C GLU A 149 7.53 15.28 9.67
N SER A 150 6.30 15.73 9.37
CA SER A 150 5.14 15.58 10.24
C SER A 150 3.84 15.35 9.46
N ARG A 151 3.17 14.25 9.76
CA ARG A 151 1.81 13.91 9.28
C ARG A 151 0.74 14.94 9.61
N LYS A 152 1.02 15.88 10.52
CA LYS A 152 0.08 16.94 10.91
C LYS A 152 0.11 18.13 9.96
N ASN A 153 1.09 18.21 9.07
CA ASN A 153 1.26 19.30 8.11
C ASN A 153 0.34 19.13 6.91
N TYR A 154 -0.97 18.93 7.14
CA TYR A 154 -1.93 18.54 6.11
C TYR A 154 -1.98 19.47 4.90
N ASN A 155 -1.94 20.79 5.12
CA ASN A 155 -1.92 21.75 4.02
C ASN A 155 -0.64 21.61 3.19
N ALA A 156 0.53 21.60 3.84
CA ALA A 156 1.81 21.44 3.15
C ALA A 156 1.93 20.09 2.42
N ILE A 157 1.37 19.01 2.97
CA ILE A 157 1.31 17.69 2.34
C ILE A 157 0.39 17.70 1.10
N ALA A 158 -0.69 18.47 1.12
CA ALA A 158 -1.58 18.59 -0.04
C ALA A 158 -0.91 19.44 -1.14
N ASP A 159 -0.29 20.54 -0.73
CA ASP A 159 0.44 21.47 -1.59
C ASP A 159 1.60 20.76 -2.34
N SER A 160 2.35 19.90 -1.63
CA SER A 160 3.48 19.17 -2.20
C SER A 160 3.12 18.17 -3.32
N TYR A 161 1.85 17.75 -3.43
CA TYR A 161 1.43 16.88 -4.52
C TYR A 161 1.56 17.53 -5.91
N LEU A 162 1.60 18.86 -5.95
CA LEU A 162 1.89 19.63 -7.15
C LEU A 162 3.32 20.21 -7.09
N ASP A 163 3.70 20.81 -5.95
CA ASP A 163 4.96 21.58 -5.83
C ASP A 163 6.22 20.70 -6.01
N ASP A 164 6.21 19.48 -5.49
CA ASP A 164 7.34 18.55 -5.55
C ASP A 164 7.26 17.59 -6.75
N GLY A 165 6.31 17.86 -7.66
CA GLY A 165 6.05 17.08 -8.86
C GLY A 165 5.10 15.91 -8.63
N ILE A 166 4.19 15.73 -9.59
CA ILE A 166 3.07 14.80 -9.52
C ILE A 166 3.54 13.33 -9.52
N LYS A 167 3.36 12.63 -8.40
CA LYS A 167 3.82 11.23 -8.22
C LYS A 167 2.78 10.14 -8.56
N ALA A 168 1.50 10.50 -8.67
CA ALA A 168 0.44 9.57 -9.10
C ALA A 168 -0.33 10.10 -10.32
N ASP A 169 -1.02 9.20 -11.01
CA ASP A 169 -1.95 9.53 -12.10
C ASP A 169 -3.42 9.42 -11.64
N LEU A 170 -3.66 8.87 -10.45
CA LEU A 170 -4.99 8.68 -9.87
C LEU A 170 -4.95 9.01 -8.37
N TYR A 171 -5.82 9.91 -7.94
CA TYR A 171 -5.95 10.34 -6.55
C TYR A 171 -7.43 10.29 -6.16
N PHE A 172 -7.87 9.23 -5.48
CA PHE A 172 -9.26 9.11 -5.00
C PHE A 172 -9.32 9.08 -3.48
N GLY A 173 -10.18 9.93 -2.91
CA GLY A 173 -10.44 9.98 -1.47
C GLY A 173 -11.30 11.17 -1.09
N GLY A 174 -11.28 11.55 0.19
CA GLY A 174 -11.82 12.83 0.63
C GLY A 174 -10.75 13.91 0.69
N GLY A 175 -11.11 15.07 1.22
CA GLY A 175 -10.18 16.14 1.57
C GLY A 175 -10.49 17.49 0.95
N TRP A 176 -11.74 17.81 0.59
CA TRP A 176 -12.10 19.14 0.08
C TRP A 176 -11.51 20.27 0.94
N LYS A 177 -11.57 20.12 2.27
CA LYS A 177 -11.00 21.05 3.25
C LYS A 177 -9.55 21.45 2.98
N TYR A 178 -8.75 20.57 2.39
CA TYR A 178 -7.32 20.76 2.20
C TYR A 178 -6.95 21.16 0.76
N PHE A 179 -7.82 20.82 -0.20
CA PHE A 179 -7.61 21.04 -1.63
C PHE A 179 -8.39 22.24 -2.19
N ILE A 180 -9.41 22.71 -1.45
CA ILE A 180 -10.26 23.86 -1.77
C ILE A 180 -10.14 24.81 -0.58
N ARG A 181 -9.08 25.62 -0.56
CA ARG A 181 -8.82 26.58 0.52
C ARG A 181 -8.91 28.01 -0.01
N GLU A 182 -9.21 28.95 0.88
CA GLU A 182 -9.25 30.37 0.53
C GLU A 182 -7.87 30.91 0.09
N ASP A 183 -6.79 30.39 0.69
CA ASP A 183 -5.41 30.78 0.37
C ASP A 183 -4.87 30.11 -0.90
N ARG A 184 -5.36 28.90 -1.24
CA ARG A 184 -4.88 28.10 -2.37
C ARG A 184 -5.92 27.08 -2.81
N HIS A 185 -6.17 27.03 -4.12
CA HIS A 185 -7.19 26.17 -4.71
C HIS A 185 -6.57 25.08 -5.59
N LEU A 186 -6.04 24.03 -4.95
CA LEU A 186 -5.31 22.93 -5.58
C LEU A 186 -6.12 22.21 -6.66
N VAL A 187 -7.45 22.12 -6.52
CA VAL A 187 -8.31 21.49 -7.53
C VAL A 187 -8.15 22.17 -8.90
N ASP A 188 -8.02 23.49 -8.93
CA ASP A 188 -7.86 24.21 -10.19
C ASP A 188 -6.45 24.05 -10.74
N GLU A 189 -5.43 24.09 -9.87
CA GLU A 189 -4.05 23.81 -10.26
C GLU A 189 -3.87 22.37 -10.82
N PHE A 190 -4.56 21.37 -10.26
CA PHE A 190 -4.58 20.01 -10.81
C PHE A 190 -5.23 19.98 -12.21
N LYS A 191 -6.34 20.70 -12.41
CA LYS A 191 -6.97 20.81 -13.74
C LYS A 191 -6.04 21.48 -14.75
N GLU A 192 -5.34 22.53 -14.35
CA GLU A 192 -4.32 23.20 -15.16
C GLU A 192 -3.15 22.26 -15.49
N ALA A 193 -2.76 21.40 -14.56
CA ALA A 193 -1.81 20.30 -14.77
C ALA A 193 -2.37 19.15 -15.63
N GLY A 194 -3.60 19.27 -16.15
CA GLY A 194 -4.21 18.34 -17.09
C GLY A 194 -5.05 17.22 -16.46
N PHE A 195 -5.31 17.29 -15.14
CA PHE A 195 -6.15 16.31 -14.47
C PHE A 195 -7.63 16.50 -14.80
N HIS A 196 -8.34 15.38 -14.88
CA HIS A 196 -9.78 15.38 -14.78
C HIS A 196 -10.16 15.39 -13.29
N TYR A 197 -11.01 16.33 -12.91
CA TYR A 197 -11.55 16.43 -11.56
C TYR A 197 -12.99 15.93 -11.52
N LEU A 198 -13.33 15.18 -10.47
CA LEU A 198 -14.69 14.81 -10.11
C LEU A 198 -14.86 14.81 -8.60
N ASP A 199 -16.08 15.03 -8.14
CA ASP A 199 -16.45 14.97 -6.73
C ASP A 199 -17.71 14.16 -6.44
N ASN A 200 -18.22 13.48 -7.46
CA ASN A 200 -19.36 12.59 -7.34
C ASN A 200 -19.04 11.19 -7.90
N TYR A 201 -19.37 10.15 -7.12
CA TYR A 201 -19.23 8.74 -7.52
C TYR A 201 -19.98 8.38 -8.80
N GLN A 202 -21.12 9.01 -9.09
CA GLN A 202 -21.86 8.72 -10.31
C GLN A 202 -21.05 9.05 -11.57
N ASP A 203 -20.10 9.98 -11.48
CA ASP A 203 -19.27 10.39 -12.62
C ASP A 203 -18.10 9.44 -12.89
N LEU A 204 -17.83 8.48 -11.99
CA LEU A 204 -16.81 7.44 -12.19
C LEU A 204 -17.06 6.58 -13.43
N ILE A 205 -18.31 6.46 -13.89
CA ILE A 205 -18.65 5.71 -15.11
C ILE A 205 -18.18 6.41 -16.39
N ASN A 206 -17.91 7.72 -16.32
CA ASN A 206 -17.58 8.58 -17.45
C ASN A 206 -16.12 9.06 -17.43
N LEU A 207 -15.23 8.32 -16.76
CA LEU A 207 -13.82 8.71 -16.65
C LEU A 207 -13.12 8.73 -18.01
N PRO A 208 -12.29 9.75 -18.29
CA PRO A 208 -11.49 9.79 -19.51
C PRO A 208 -10.35 8.76 -19.47
N ASN A 209 -10.17 8.01 -20.56
CA ASN A 209 -9.14 6.96 -20.64
C ASN A 209 -7.68 7.48 -20.69
N ASN A 210 -7.48 8.76 -21.03
CA ASN A 210 -6.16 9.31 -21.36
C ASN A 210 -5.77 10.52 -20.50
N LYS A 211 -6.39 10.70 -19.33
CA LYS A 211 -6.04 11.78 -18.40
C LYS A 211 -5.80 11.24 -17.01
N PRO A 212 -4.86 11.83 -16.25
CA PRO A 212 -4.81 11.57 -14.82
C PRO A 212 -6.06 12.15 -14.14
N VAL A 213 -6.41 11.63 -12.97
CA VAL A 213 -7.71 11.92 -12.32
C VAL A 213 -7.53 12.25 -10.84
N LEU A 214 -8.19 13.32 -10.41
CA LEU A 214 -8.37 13.69 -9.01
C LEU A 214 -9.85 13.56 -8.66
N GLY A 215 -10.18 12.66 -7.74
CA GLY A 215 -11.52 12.43 -7.21
C GLY A 215 -11.57 12.78 -5.72
N LEU A 216 -12.32 13.82 -5.36
CA LEU A 216 -12.51 14.25 -3.97
C LEU A 216 -13.98 14.11 -3.58
N PHE A 217 -14.31 13.22 -2.65
CA PHE A 217 -15.70 12.81 -2.40
C PHE A 217 -16.25 13.18 -1.02
N ALA A 218 -15.47 13.92 -0.21
CA ALA A 218 -15.86 14.33 1.14
C ALA A 218 -14.98 15.48 1.66
N ASP A 219 -15.46 16.17 2.70
CA ASP A 219 -14.72 17.28 3.34
C ASP A 219 -13.36 16.85 3.91
N ILE A 220 -13.34 15.72 4.61
CA ILE A 220 -12.15 15.12 5.23
C ILE A 220 -12.05 13.66 4.78
N GLY A 221 -12.63 12.72 5.52
CA GLY A 221 -12.76 11.32 5.11
C GLY A 221 -14.16 11.04 4.58
N LEU A 222 -14.30 9.96 3.81
CA LEU A 222 -15.59 9.45 3.40
C LEU A 222 -16.42 9.07 4.64
N PRO A 223 -17.76 9.10 4.57
CA PRO A 223 -18.62 8.62 5.65
C PRO A 223 -18.28 7.20 6.07
N TRP A 224 -18.48 6.84 7.35
CA TRP A 224 -18.28 5.47 7.82
C TRP A 224 -19.16 4.48 7.06
N ALA A 225 -18.70 3.24 6.90
CA ALA A 225 -19.40 2.24 6.09
C ALA A 225 -20.85 1.96 6.55
N LEU A 226 -21.13 2.08 7.85
CA LEU A 226 -22.49 1.89 8.40
C LEU A 226 -23.39 3.12 8.21
N ASP A 227 -22.80 4.29 8.03
CA ASP A 227 -23.51 5.57 7.88
C ASP A 227 -23.68 5.95 6.39
N ASP A 228 -23.00 5.25 5.49
CA ASP A 228 -23.03 5.49 4.06
C ASP A 228 -24.09 4.62 3.36
N THR A 229 -25.03 5.26 2.67
CA THR A 229 -26.08 4.58 1.92
C THR A 229 -25.70 4.36 0.45
N ASN A 230 -24.54 4.87 0.02
CA ASN A 230 -24.09 4.78 -1.36
C ASN A 230 -23.48 3.41 -1.66
N LYS A 231 -24.15 2.64 -2.51
CA LYS A 231 -23.68 1.32 -2.98
C LYS A 231 -22.39 1.37 -3.81
N HIS A 232 -21.98 2.56 -4.26
CA HIS A 232 -20.77 2.80 -5.04
C HIS A 232 -19.67 3.49 -4.23
N ARG A 233 -19.77 3.49 -2.90
CA ARG A 233 -18.70 3.89 -1.99
C ARG A 233 -17.38 3.22 -2.39
N LEU A 234 -16.27 3.96 -2.27
CA LEU A 234 -14.94 3.38 -2.34
C LEU A 234 -14.73 2.49 -1.11
N SER A 235 -15.10 1.21 -1.17
CA SER A 235 -14.74 0.19 -0.19
C SER A 235 -15.01 -1.21 -0.71
#